data_AF-A0AAW0YGR8-F1
#
_entry.id   AF-A0AAW0YGR8-F1
#
_cell.length_a   1.000
_cell.length_b   1.000
_cell.length_c   1.000
_cell.angle_alpha   90.00
_cell.angle_beta   90.00
_cell.angle_gamma   90.00
#
_symmetry.space_group_name_H-M   'P 1'
#
loop_
_entity.id
_entity.type
_entity.pdbx_description
1 polymer ?
#
loop_
_entity_poly.entity_id
_entity_poly.type
_entity_poly.pdbx_seq_one_letter_code
_entity_poly.pdbx_strand_id
1 'polypeptide(L)'
;MSTAQSLLLPEEIERILSYLDLPQSSTLPLPPFQFLTQYISLLPPSLLEPFSPIPPPHRTAIPTIKHRRLIHATSVPPPRFLSSSEGRLRWPLLWERMGGDPFPPPSHGVEEEEDWVQKGFMKDVPVENSQQVKKLGGFLRGLEEEREMEGVRERKRWERGLDNVGEEFDEESDEEDDDTPNGMNVGAERPVVAEDQEEVKRSFEKRLLELFLDGLDTIDYNPIDFADPPEGDPIAIRDAEDRYFDDEEPSRTPGGVHIEGEPLLATNITTEKRSENGTGDYDY
;
A
#
# COMPACT_ATOMS: atom_id res chain seq x y z
N MET A 1 24.02 -5.31 5.99
CA MET A 1 22.69 -5.23 5.34
C MET A 1 22.48 -6.55 4.62
N SER A 2 21.66 -7.42 5.21
CA SER A 2 21.40 -8.77 4.69
C SER A 2 20.51 -8.65 3.47
N THR A 3 21.05 -8.92 2.28
CA THR A 3 20.22 -9.11 1.08
C THR A 3 19.42 -10.38 1.30
N ALA A 4 18.13 -10.25 1.59
CA ALA A 4 17.19 -11.31 1.29
C ALA A 4 17.35 -11.61 -0.20
N GLN A 5 18.15 -12.63 -0.54
CA GLN A 5 18.14 -13.21 -1.87
C GLN A 5 16.75 -13.80 -2.01
N SER A 6 15.87 -13.09 -2.69
CA SER A 6 14.65 -13.68 -3.24
C SER A 6 15.11 -14.86 -4.08
N LEU A 7 14.88 -16.07 -3.57
CA LEU A 7 15.25 -17.31 -4.25
C LEU A 7 14.26 -17.53 -5.39
N LEU A 8 14.36 -16.68 -6.42
CA LEU A 8 13.70 -16.89 -7.69
C LEU A 8 14.13 -18.26 -8.21
N LEU A 9 13.16 -19.12 -8.53
CA LEU A 9 13.47 -20.44 -9.06
C LEU A 9 14.06 -20.27 -10.46
N PRO A 10 15.05 -21.10 -10.88
CA PRO A 10 15.64 -21.01 -12.21
C PRO A 10 14.59 -21.06 -13.33
N GLU A 11 13.54 -21.86 -13.16
CA GLU A 11 12.42 -21.96 -14.13
C GLU A 11 11.64 -20.63 -14.27
N GLU A 12 11.48 -19.88 -13.18
CA GLU A 12 10.81 -18.57 -13.21
C GLU A 12 11.69 -17.54 -13.93
N ILE A 13 13.00 -17.58 -13.66
CA ILE A 13 13.98 -16.72 -14.32
C ILE A 13 13.97 -16.96 -15.83
N GLU A 14 14.03 -18.22 -16.27
CA GLU A 14 13.99 -18.57 -17.70
C GLU A 14 12.70 -18.08 -18.38
N ARG A 15 11.54 -18.20 -17.71
CA ARG A 15 10.26 -17.69 -18.23
C ARG A 15 10.28 -16.17 -18.36
N ILE A 16 10.77 -15.45 -17.35
CA ILE A 16 10.88 -13.99 -17.36
C ILE A 16 11.82 -13.52 -18.48
N LEU A 17 13.01 -14.12 -18.58
CA LEU A 17 13.99 -13.76 -19.61
C LEU A 17 13.49 -14.11 -21.00
N SER A 18 12.81 -15.25 -21.17
CA SER A 18 12.17 -15.64 -22.42
C SER A 18 11.09 -14.66 -22.85
N TYR A 19 10.31 -14.14 -21.92
CA TYR A 19 9.22 -13.20 -22.23
C TYR A 19 9.77 -11.84 -22.67
N LEU A 20 10.88 -11.40 -22.08
CA LEU A 20 11.53 -10.12 -22.41
C LEU A 20 12.51 -10.21 -23.58
N ASP A 21 12.58 -11.35 -24.28
CA ASP A 21 13.57 -11.65 -25.33
C ASP A 21 15.03 -11.39 -24.89
N LEU A 22 15.33 -11.60 -23.61
CA LEU A 22 16.67 -11.46 -23.03
C LEU A 22 17.48 -12.77 -23.15
N PRO A 23 18.82 -12.70 -23.13
CA PRO A 23 19.66 -13.90 -23.15
C PRO A 23 19.33 -14.86 -22.01
N GLN A 24 19.06 -16.12 -22.37
CA GLN A 24 18.71 -17.16 -21.41
C GLN A 24 19.85 -17.42 -20.42
N SER A 25 19.51 -17.47 -19.15
CA SER A 25 20.44 -17.63 -18.03
C SER A 25 19.70 -18.20 -16.82
N SER A 26 20.43 -18.93 -15.97
CA SER A 26 19.91 -19.38 -14.68
C SER A 26 19.85 -18.27 -13.61
N THR A 27 20.31 -17.07 -13.94
CA THR A 27 20.30 -15.89 -13.06
C THR A 27 19.86 -14.64 -13.80
N LEU A 28 19.14 -13.74 -13.12
CA LEU A 28 18.81 -12.42 -13.66
C LEU A 28 20.09 -11.60 -13.97
N PRO A 29 20.07 -10.76 -15.02
CA PRO A 29 21.19 -9.88 -15.37
C PRO A 29 21.39 -8.74 -14.36
N LEU A 30 20.36 -8.43 -13.56
CA LEU A 30 20.37 -7.42 -12.52
C LEU A 30 19.85 -8.00 -11.20
N PRO A 31 20.20 -7.41 -10.04
CA PRO A 31 19.56 -7.72 -8.78
C PRO A 31 18.03 -7.62 -8.88
N PRO A 32 17.25 -8.50 -8.23
CA PRO A 32 15.80 -8.61 -8.40
C PRO A 32 15.05 -7.28 -8.28
N PHE A 33 15.42 -6.43 -7.30
CA PHE A 33 14.82 -5.11 -7.16
C PHE A 33 15.10 -4.19 -8.35
N GLN A 34 16.35 -4.10 -8.80
CA GLN A 34 16.73 -3.26 -9.95
C GLN A 34 16.11 -3.78 -11.24
N PHE A 35 16.07 -5.11 -11.40
CA PHE A 35 15.40 -5.76 -12.52
C PHE A 35 13.91 -5.39 -12.54
N LEU A 36 13.22 -5.51 -11.41
CA LEU A 36 11.82 -5.14 -11.29
C LEU A 36 11.61 -3.65 -11.64
N THR A 37 12.41 -2.74 -11.09
CA THR A 37 12.31 -1.30 -11.40
C THR A 37 12.41 -1.00 -12.89
N GLN A 38 13.25 -1.75 -13.62
CA GLN A 38 13.46 -1.53 -15.05
C GLN A 38 12.37 -2.17 -15.92
N TYR A 39 11.87 -3.35 -15.55
CA TYR A 39 11.02 -4.17 -16.42
C TYR A 39 9.56 -4.32 -15.96
N ILE A 40 9.17 -3.71 -14.84
CA ILE A 40 7.81 -3.86 -14.28
C ILE A 40 6.69 -3.50 -15.27
N SER A 41 6.88 -2.46 -16.09
CA SER A 41 5.88 -2.03 -17.07
C SER A 41 5.77 -2.95 -18.29
N LEU A 42 6.75 -3.83 -18.48
CA LEU A 42 6.79 -4.77 -19.61
C LEU A 42 6.27 -6.15 -19.21
N LEU A 43 6.38 -6.51 -17.93
CA LEU A 43 6.03 -7.84 -17.44
C LEU A 43 4.52 -7.95 -17.12
N PRO A 44 3.87 -9.04 -17.54
CA PRO A 44 2.49 -9.32 -17.14
C PRO A 44 2.43 -9.73 -15.66
N PRO A 45 1.26 -9.58 -15.00
CA PRO A 45 1.08 -9.89 -13.58
C PRO A 45 1.57 -11.30 -13.16
N SER A 46 1.37 -12.30 -14.02
CA SER A 46 1.80 -13.69 -13.75
C SER A 46 3.33 -13.86 -13.66
N LEU A 47 4.11 -12.95 -14.23
CA LEU A 47 5.57 -12.96 -14.17
C LEU A 47 6.12 -12.01 -13.10
N LEU A 48 5.25 -11.26 -12.41
CA LEU A 48 5.59 -10.38 -11.30
C LEU A 48 5.52 -11.08 -9.93
N GLU A 49 4.69 -12.13 -9.80
CA GLU A 49 4.53 -12.92 -8.57
C GLU A 49 5.87 -13.39 -7.94
N PRO A 50 6.89 -13.83 -8.72
CA PRO A 50 8.17 -14.24 -8.15
C PRO A 50 8.92 -13.12 -7.40
N PHE A 51 8.58 -11.85 -7.63
CA PHE A 51 9.13 -10.70 -6.91
C PHE A 51 8.39 -10.38 -5.59
N SER A 52 7.38 -11.17 -5.22
CA SER A 52 6.66 -11.04 -3.94
C SER A 52 7.54 -11.12 -2.67
N PRO A 53 8.71 -11.77 -2.65
CA PRO A 53 9.59 -11.73 -1.48
C PRO A 53 10.23 -10.35 -1.22
N ILE A 54 10.21 -9.42 -2.19
CA ILE A 54 10.69 -8.06 -1.96
C ILE A 54 9.75 -7.37 -0.96
N PRO A 55 10.23 -6.80 0.16
CA PRO A 55 9.37 -6.16 1.15
C PRO A 55 8.54 -5.02 0.55
N PRO A 56 7.25 -4.88 0.91
CA PRO A 56 6.41 -3.79 0.41
C PRO A 56 6.99 -2.38 0.58
N PRO A 57 7.70 -2.03 1.67
CA PRO A 57 8.35 -0.73 1.80
C PRO A 57 9.48 -0.48 0.80
N HIS A 58 10.13 -1.52 0.29
CA HIS A 58 11.15 -1.35 -0.76
C HIS A 58 10.50 -1.15 -2.12
N ARG A 59 9.38 -1.84 -2.38
CA ARG A 59 8.65 -1.74 -3.66
C ARG A 59 8.09 -0.35 -3.92
N THR A 60 7.76 0.43 -2.89
CA THR A 60 7.24 1.80 -3.04
C THR A 60 8.25 2.79 -3.62
N ALA A 61 9.54 2.44 -3.63
CA ALA A 61 10.56 3.20 -4.35
C ALA A 61 10.42 3.08 -5.88
N ILE A 62 9.64 2.11 -6.39
CA ILE A 62 9.28 1.99 -7.80
C ILE A 62 8.06 2.88 -8.07
N PRO A 63 8.17 3.94 -8.89
CA PRO A 63 7.09 4.90 -9.11
C PRO A 63 5.79 4.27 -9.60
N THR A 64 5.88 3.31 -10.51
CA THR A 64 4.75 2.53 -11.04
C THR A 64 3.98 1.83 -9.91
N ILE A 65 4.66 1.19 -8.96
CA ILE A 65 4.00 0.51 -7.82
C ILE A 65 3.31 1.55 -6.92
N LYS A 66 4.01 2.63 -6.57
CA LYS A 66 3.42 3.69 -5.73
C LYS A 66 2.19 4.31 -6.40
N HIS A 67 2.21 4.45 -7.72
CA HIS A 67 1.09 4.95 -8.51
C HIS A 67 -0.08 3.97 -8.56
N ARG A 68 0.16 2.68 -8.79
CA ARG A 68 -0.88 1.63 -8.72
C ARG A 68 -1.60 1.63 -7.38
N ARG A 69 -0.84 1.74 -6.28
CA ARG A 69 -1.42 1.89 -4.93
C ARG A 69 -2.27 3.16 -4.83
N LEU A 70 -1.77 4.29 -5.32
CA LEU A 70 -2.54 5.53 -5.31
C LEU A 70 -3.87 5.39 -6.07
N ILE A 71 -3.86 4.81 -7.27
CA ILE A 71 -5.07 4.53 -8.07
C ILE A 71 -6.03 3.64 -7.27
N HIS A 72 -5.52 2.57 -6.64
CA HIS A 72 -6.33 1.69 -5.82
C HIS A 72 -6.97 2.43 -4.63
N ALA A 73 -6.20 3.27 -3.93
CA ALA A 73 -6.69 4.07 -2.80
C ALA A 73 -7.74 5.11 -3.21
N THR A 74 -7.62 5.69 -4.40
CA THR A 74 -8.56 6.72 -4.92
C THR A 74 -9.67 6.15 -5.78
N SER A 75 -9.79 4.82 -5.87
CA SER A 75 -10.89 4.16 -6.56
C SER A 75 -12.25 4.53 -5.96
N VAL A 76 -13.30 4.42 -6.77
CA VAL A 76 -14.67 4.74 -6.36
C VAL A 76 -15.53 3.48 -6.47
N PRO A 77 -16.07 2.94 -5.35
CA PRO A 77 -15.90 3.42 -3.97
C PRO A 77 -14.48 3.18 -3.41
N PRO A 78 -14.04 3.98 -2.42
CA PRO A 78 -12.72 3.80 -1.82
C PRO A 78 -12.61 2.44 -1.11
N PRO A 79 -11.40 1.85 -1.03
CA PRO A 79 -11.20 0.59 -0.34
C PRO A 79 -11.61 0.67 1.12
N ARG A 80 -12.46 -0.26 1.56
CA ARG A 80 -13.01 -0.28 2.93
C ARG A 80 -11.91 -0.31 4.00
N PHE A 81 -10.80 -1.00 3.75
CA PHE A 81 -9.71 -1.10 4.72
C PHE A 81 -9.02 0.25 5.03
N LEU A 82 -9.21 1.28 4.21
CA LEU A 82 -8.73 2.65 4.47
C LEU A 82 -9.72 3.48 5.30
N SER A 83 -10.91 2.96 5.59
CA SER A 83 -11.87 3.62 6.47
C SER A 83 -11.46 3.53 7.94
N SER A 84 -11.94 4.48 8.74
CA SER A 84 -11.69 4.48 10.17
C SER A 84 -12.31 3.27 10.90
N SER A 85 -13.43 2.70 10.44
CA SER A 85 -14.04 1.52 11.09
C SER A 85 -13.14 0.29 10.95
N GLU A 86 -12.74 -0.06 9.72
CA GLU A 86 -11.86 -1.20 9.44
C GLU A 86 -10.42 -0.97 9.92
N GLY A 87 -9.94 0.28 9.80
CA GLY A 87 -8.61 0.65 10.24
C GLY A 87 -8.38 0.45 11.74
N ARG A 88 -9.40 0.72 12.57
CA ARG A 88 -9.32 0.54 14.04
C ARG A 88 -9.10 -0.91 14.45
N LEU A 89 -9.57 -1.86 13.65
CA LEU A 89 -9.33 -3.29 13.89
C LEU A 89 -7.87 -3.67 13.62
N ARG A 90 -7.23 -3.00 12.66
CA ARG A 90 -5.88 -3.31 12.20
C ARG A 90 -4.80 -2.54 12.97
N TRP A 91 -5.08 -1.28 13.29
CA TRP A 91 -4.19 -0.35 13.98
C TRP A 91 -4.85 0.26 15.23
N PRO A 92 -5.22 -0.56 16.22
CA PRO A 92 -5.97 -0.11 17.38
C PRO A 92 -5.18 0.86 18.30
N LEU A 93 -3.88 0.65 18.54
CA LEU A 93 -3.15 1.58 19.42
C LEU A 93 -2.79 2.87 18.69
N LEU A 94 -2.58 2.83 17.37
CA LEU A 94 -2.44 4.03 16.56
C LEU A 94 -3.68 4.93 16.68
N TRP A 95 -4.89 4.33 16.58
CA TRP A 95 -6.16 5.04 16.79
C TRP A 95 -6.24 5.67 18.19
N GLU A 96 -5.97 4.90 19.24
CA GLU A 96 -5.99 5.38 20.63
C GLU A 96 -4.98 6.50 20.87
N ARG A 97 -3.77 6.40 20.31
CA ARG A 97 -2.72 7.43 20.40
C ARG A 97 -3.10 8.76 19.76
N MET A 98 -3.97 8.75 18.75
CA MET A 98 -4.50 9.97 18.14
C MET A 98 -5.71 10.55 18.90
N GLY A 99 -6.07 9.98 20.05
CA GLY A 99 -7.21 10.40 20.86
C GLY A 99 -8.52 9.73 20.47
N GLY A 100 -8.42 8.59 19.78
CA GLY A 100 -9.56 7.76 19.43
C GLY A 100 -10.18 7.04 20.63
N ASP A 101 -11.47 6.75 20.54
CA ASP A 101 -12.13 5.85 21.48
C ASP A 101 -11.47 4.44 21.50
N PRO A 102 -11.34 3.77 22.66
CA PRO A 102 -10.73 2.44 22.73
C PRO A 102 -11.68 1.32 22.31
N PHE A 103 -12.94 1.64 22.01
CA PHE A 103 -13.98 0.67 21.68
C PHE A 103 -14.29 0.76 20.18
N PRO A 104 -13.75 -0.17 19.37
CA PRO A 104 -14.04 -0.16 17.95
C PRO A 104 -15.56 -0.31 17.73
N PRO A 105 -16.16 0.47 16.81
CA PRO A 105 -17.54 0.26 16.41
C PRO A 105 -17.68 -1.12 15.74
N PRO A 106 -18.90 -1.69 15.67
CA PRO A 106 -19.14 -2.91 14.91
C PRO A 106 -18.61 -2.75 13.48
N SER A 107 -17.86 -3.73 13.00
CA SER A 107 -17.36 -3.72 11.62
C SER A 107 -18.48 -4.03 10.62
N HIS A 108 -18.16 -3.93 9.33
CA HIS A 108 -19.05 -4.42 8.29
C HIS A 108 -19.21 -5.95 8.30
N GLY A 109 -18.22 -6.72 8.75
CA GLY A 109 -18.31 -8.18 8.84
C GLY A 109 -19.42 -8.61 9.80
N VAL A 110 -19.55 -7.92 10.93
CA VAL A 110 -20.62 -8.12 11.92
C VAL A 110 -22.00 -7.91 11.30
N GLU A 111 -22.16 -6.84 10.50
CA GLU A 111 -23.40 -6.54 9.78
C GLU A 111 -23.68 -7.57 8.68
N GLU A 112 -22.65 -7.99 7.94
CA GLU A 112 -22.75 -8.95 6.83
C GLU A 112 -23.17 -10.35 7.29
N GLU A 113 -22.68 -10.82 8.45
CA GLU A 113 -23.08 -12.11 9.04
C GLU A 113 -24.57 -12.11 9.44
N GLU A 114 -25.04 -11.03 10.09
CA GLU A 114 -26.45 -10.89 10.44
C GLU A 114 -27.32 -10.80 9.17
N ASP A 115 -26.89 -10.00 8.19
CA ASP A 115 -27.57 -9.83 6.91
C ASP A 115 -27.63 -11.12 6.10
N TRP A 116 -26.57 -11.92 6.11
CA TRP A 116 -26.54 -13.21 5.44
C TRP A 116 -27.57 -14.17 6.02
N VAL A 117 -27.74 -14.21 7.35
CA VAL A 117 -28.78 -15.03 7.97
C VAL A 117 -30.17 -14.51 7.63
N GLN A 118 -30.37 -13.20 7.61
CA GLN A 118 -31.68 -12.61 7.33
C GLN A 118 -32.09 -12.75 5.86
N LYS A 119 -31.16 -12.66 4.90
CA LYS A 119 -31.47 -12.57 3.46
C LYS A 119 -31.05 -13.82 2.68
N GLY A 120 -30.01 -14.50 3.13
CA GLY A 120 -29.35 -15.61 2.45
C GLY A 120 -29.71 -16.99 3.00
N PHE A 121 -29.92 -17.10 4.31
CA PHE A 121 -30.17 -18.37 4.99
C PHE A 121 -31.65 -18.77 4.90
N MET A 122 -31.91 -20.00 4.42
CA MET A 122 -33.27 -20.55 4.25
C MET A 122 -34.24 -19.60 3.51
N LYS A 123 -33.86 -19.17 2.30
CA LYS A 123 -34.59 -18.21 1.45
C LYS A 123 -36.08 -18.53 1.24
N ASP A 124 -36.46 -19.80 1.36
CA ASP A 124 -37.84 -20.28 1.15
C ASP A 124 -38.73 -20.14 2.39
N VAL A 125 -38.16 -19.78 3.54
CA VAL A 125 -38.89 -19.60 4.81
C VAL A 125 -39.02 -18.10 5.12
N PRO A 126 -40.24 -17.56 5.26
CA PRO A 126 -40.42 -16.16 5.63
C PRO A 126 -39.75 -15.85 6.99
N VAL A 127 -38.77 -14.95 6.98
CA VAL A 127 -37.99 -14.51 8.16
C VAL A 127 -38.87 -13.94 9.27
N GLU A 128 -40.02 -13.37 8.89
CA GLU A 128 -41.03 -12.86 9.83
C GLU A 128 -41.62 -13.96 10.71
N ASN A 129 -41.63 -15.21 10.24
CA ASN A 129 -42.20 -16.37 10.94
C ASN A 129 -41.16 -17.24 11.65
N SER A 130 -39.86 -17.04 11.42
CA SER A 130 -38.80 -17.87 12.00
C SER A 130 -37.99 -17.11 13.05
N GLN A 131 -38.53 -17.06 14.29
CA GLN A 131 -37.79 -16.54 15.45
C GLN A 131 -36.40 -17.19 15.61
N GLN A 132 -36.23 -18.42 15.13
CA GLN A 132 -34.96 -19.14 15.12
C GLN A 132 -33.92 -18.50 14.20
N VAL A 133 -34.32 -17.99 13.02
CA VAL A 133 -33.42 -17.31 12.07
C VAL A 133 -32.97 -15.98 12.64
N LYS A 134 -33.87 -15.23 13.29
CA LYS A 134 -33.49 -14.00 14.00
C LYS A 134 -32.51 -14.26 15.15
N LYS A 135 -32.76 -15.31 15.95
CA LYS A 135 -31.83 -15.72 17.02
C LYS A 135 -30.48 -16.16 16.46
N LEU A 136 -30.46 -16.86 15.33
CA LEU A 136 -29.23 -17.28 14.68
C LEU A 136 -28.44 -16.07 14.16
N GLY A 137 -29.09 -15.11 13.51
CA GLY A 137 -28.42 -13.88 13.04
C GLY A 137 -27.77 -13.10 14.17
N GLY A 138 -28.51 -12.88 15.27
CA GLY A 138 -27.95 -12.23 16.46
C GLY A 138 -26.84 -13.04 17.13
N PHE A 139 -26.89 -14.37 17.08
CA PHE A 139 -25.82 -15.23 17.59
C PHE A 139 -24.55 -15.15 16.74
N LEU A 140 -24.66 -15.22 15.40
CA LEU A 140 -23.51 -15.09 14.51
C LEU A 140 -22.88 -13.70 14.60
N ARG A 141 -23.71 -12.66 14.69
CA ARG A 141 -23.26 -11.31 14.98
C ARG A 141 -22.39 -11.24 16.25
N GLY A 142 -22.86 -11.82 17.35
CA GLY A 142 -22.11 -11.84 18.60
C GLY A 142 -20.80 -12.64 18.52
N LEU A 143 -20.79 -13.75 17.78
CA LEU A 143 -19.56 -14.51 17.54
C LEU A 143 -18.55 -13.74 16.68
N GLU A 144 -19.02 -12.96 15.69
CA GLU A 144 -18.15 -12.12 14.87
C GLU A 144 -17.57 -10.97 15.69
N GLU A 145 -18.39 -10.29 16.49
CA GLU A 145 -17.93 -9.26 17.43
C GLU A 145 -16.85 -9.81 18.40
N GLU A 146 -17.04 -11.02 18.93
CA GLU A 146 -16.05 -11.67 19.80
C GLU A 146 -14.73 -11.98 19.07
N ARG A 147 -14.82 -12.52 17.85
CA ARG A 147 -13.66 -12.82 17.00
C ARG A 147 -12.88 -11.55 16.67
N GLU A 148 -13.57 -10.47 16.31
CA GLU A 148 -12.92 -9.18 16.02
C GLU A 148 -12.22 -8.61 17.25
N MET A 149 -12.86 -8.68 18.41
CA MET A 149 -12.25 -8.22 19.66
C MET A 149 -11.02 -9.05 20.04
N GLU A 150 -11.02 -10.36 19.78
CA GLU A 150 -9.81 -11.19 19.91
C GLU A 150 -8.71 -10.73 18.95
N GLY A 151 -9.05 -10.50 17.68
CA GLY A 151 -8.13 -9.94 16.69
C GLY A 151 -7.55 -8.61 17.11
N VAL A 152 -8.36 -7.69 17.65
CA VAL A 152 -7.91 -6.40 18.20
C VAL A 152 -6.91 -6.59 19.34
N ARG A 153 -7.15 -7.52 20.27
CA ARG A 153 -6.21 -7.83 21.36
C ARG A 153 -4.87 -8.34 20.82
N GLU A 154 -4.91 -9.22 19.82
CA GLU A 154 -3.70 -9.71 19.15
C GLU A 154 -2.95 -8.58 18.44
N ARG A 155 -3.65 -7.74 17.69
CA ARG A 155 -3.08 -6.57 17.01
C ARG A 155 -2.44 -5.58 17.98
N LYS A 156 -3.08 -5.30 19.11
CA LYS A 156 -2.48 -4.48 20.18
C LYS A 156 -1.17 -5.08 20.69
N ARG A 157 -1.11 -6.41 20.89
CA ARG A 157 0.15 -7.08 21.31
C ARG A 157 1.23 -6.95 20.24
N TRP A 158 0.87 -7.18 18.98
CA TRP A 158 1.79 -7.05 17.86
C TRP A 158 2.31 -5.60 17.68
N GLU A 159 1.43 -4.60 17.78
CA GLU A 159 1.80 -3.18 17.63
C GLU A 159 2.75 -2.72 18.76
N ARG A 160 2.54 -3.17 20.00
CA ARG A 160 3.54 -2.95 21.08
C ARG A 160 4.89 -3.59 20.76
N GLY A 161 4.89 -4.76 20.13
CA GLY A 161 6.10 -5.42 19.67
C GLY A 161 6.87 -4.62 18.62
N LEU A 162 6.18 -3.86 17.76
CA LEU A 162 6.82 -2.95 16.80
C LEU A 162 7.47 -1.75 17.48
N ASP A 163 6.81 -1.16 18.47
CA ASP A 163 7.34 0.00 19.20
C ASP A 163 8.54 -0.38 20.07
N ASN A 164 8.56 -1.60 20.60
CA ASN A 164 9.60 -2.08 21.53
C ASN A 164 10.88 -2.59 20.83
N VAL A 165 11.03 -2.44 19.51
CA VAL A 165 12.30 -2.73 18.82
C VAL A 165 13.32 -1.63 19.14
N GLY A 166 13.87 -1.64 20.36
CA GLY A 166 14.87 -0.67 20.81
C GLY A 166 15.07 -0.54 22.32
N GLU A 167 14.17 -1.05 23.15
CA GLU A 167 14.32 -1.03 24.62
C GLU A 167 14.72 -2.43 25.11
N GLU A 168 15.91 -2.52 25.74
CA GLU A 168 16.38 -3.72 26.42
C GLU A 168 15.37 -4.11 27.51
N PHE A 169 14.78 -5.31 27.38
CA PHE A 169 13.76 -5.83 28.29
C PHE A 169 14.32 -6.03 29.72
N ASP A 170 13.62 -5.47 30.71
CA ASP A 170 13.42 -6.17 31.98
C ASP A 170 12.16 -7.04 31.80
N GLU A 171 12.38 -8.36 31.77
CA GLU A 171 11.35 -9.39 31.68
C GLU A 171 10.60 -9.49 33.01
N GLU A 172 9.63 -8.61 33.30
CA GLU A 172 8.68 -8.83 34.40
C GLU A 172 7.40 -8.00 34.22
N SER A 173 6.38 -8.58 33.57
CA SER A 173 4.97 -8.48 33.97
C SER A 173 4.10 -9.16 32.90
N ASP A 174 4.18 -10.50 32.89
CA ASP A 174 3.15 -11.37 32.32
C ASP A 174 2.24 -11.78 33.47
N GLU A 175 1.33 -10.90 33.88
CA GLU A 175 0.18 -11.30 34.69
C GLU A 175 -1.10 -10.80 34.02
N GLU A 176 -1.86 -11.79 33.57
CA GLU A 176 -3.27 -11.77 33.22
C GLU A 176 -4.06 -10.77 34.07
N ASP A 177 -4.73 -9.80 33.45
CA ASP A 177 -5.81 -9.08 34.13
C ASP A 177 -7.13 -9.28 33.38
N ASP A 178 -7.74 -10.37 33.82
CA ASP A 178 -9.14 -10.75 33.79
C ASP A 178 -10.00 -9.65 34.45
N ASP A 179 -10.86 -9.04 33.65
CA ASP A 179 -12.21 -8.58 34.01
C ASP A 179 -12.47 -8.08 35.47
N THR A 180 -11.67 -7.14 35.99
CA THR A 180 -12.01 -6.44 37.25
C THR A 180 -12.09 -4.91 37.12
N PRO A 181 -13.22 -4.28 37.51
CA PRO A 181 -13.41 -2.84 37.42
C PRO A 181 -12.88 -2.14 38.68
N ASN A 182 -11.66 -2.44 39.16
CA ASN A 182 -10.98 -1.64 40.19
C ASN A 182 -9.51 -2.09 40.46
N GLY A 183 -8.69 -2.22 39.42
CA GLY A 183 -7.25 -2.47 39.56
C GLY A 183 -6.43 -1.21 39.31
N MET A 184 -5.78 -0.66 40.34
CA MET A 184 -4.84 0.46 40.23
C MET A 184 -3.58 0.02 39.50
N ASN A 185 -3.59 0.10 38.16
CA ASN A 185 -2.39 -0.05 37.34
C ASN A 185 -1.67 1.32 37.26
N VAL A 186 -0.63 1.48 38.06
CA VAL A 186 0.21 2.70 38.12
C VAL A 186 1.23 2.62 36.99
N GLY A 187 0.84 3.01 35.77
CA GLY A 187 1.78 3.14 34.64
C GLY A 187 1.15 3.26 33.26
N ALA A 188 -0.04 2.70 33.03
CA ALA A 188 -0.77 2.91 31.79
C ALA A 188 -1.63 4.17 31.91
N GLU A 189 -1.13 5.31 31.41
CA GLU A 189 -1.99 6.49 31.20
C GLU A 189 -3.22 6.05 30.39
N ARG A 190 -4.42 6.27 30.93
CA ARG A 190 -5.65 6.01 30.19
C ARG A 190 -5.60 6.81 28.88
N PRO A 191 -5.97 6.21 27.73
CA PRO A 191 -6.00 6.93 26.47
C PRO A 191 -6.89 8.16 26.62
N VAL A 192 -6.33 9.34 26.34
CA VAL A 192 -7.04 10.61 26.39
C VAL A 192 -7.90 10.69 25.14
N VAL A 193 -9.19 10.38 25.30
CA VAL A 193 -10.16 10.48 24.21
C VAL A 193 -10.40 11.94 23.87
N ALA A 194 -10.15 12.32 22.62
CA ALA A 194 -10.38 13.68 22.14
C ALA A 194 -11.88 14.01 22.09
N GLU A 195 -12.24 15.28 22.30
CA GLU A 195 -13.64 15.73 22.23
C GLU A 195 -14.19 15.66 20.80
N ASP A 196 -13.36 15.97 19.78
CA ASP A 196 -13.73 15.93 18.37
C ASP A 196 -13.30 14.62 17.70
N GLN A 197 -14.15 13.60 17.81
CA GLN A 197 -13.91 12.30 17.18
C GLN A 197 -13.95 12.33 15.64
N GLU A 198 -14.58 13.34 15.02
CA GLU A 198 -14.63 13.44 13.56
C GLU A 198 -13.29 13.91 12.99
N GLU A 199 -12.60 14.83 13.68
CA GLU A 199 -11.24 15.22 13.33
C GLU A 199 -10.24 14.06 13.52
N VAL A 200 -10.38 13.28 14.60
CA VAL A 200 -9.55 12.07 14.82
C VAL A 200 -9.78 11.05 13.70
N LYS A 201 -11.04 10.80 13.30
CA LYS A 201 -11.37 9.92 12.16
C LYS A 201 -10.68 10.38 10.87
N ARG A 202 -10.80 11.66 10.50
CA ARG A 202 -10.17 12.21 9.29
C ARG A 202 -8.64 12.09 9.34
N SER A 203 -8.04 12.41 10.48
CA SER A 203 -6.59 12.30 10.69
C SER A 203 -6.12 10.84 10.62
N PHE A 204 -6.90 9.92 11.17
CA PHE A 204 -6.61 8.50 11.13
C PHE A 204 -6.65 7.93 9.71
N GLU A 205 -7.71 8.22 8.96
CA GLU A 205 -7.86 7.75 7.57
C GLU A 205 -6.74 8.28 6.68
N LYS A 206 -6.33 9.54 6.89
CA LYS A 206 -5.12 10.08 6.25
C LYS A 206 -3.87 9.29 6.64
N ARG A 207 -3.71 8.93 7.91
CA ARG A 207 -2.56 8.14 8.38
C ARG A 207 -2.57 6.72 7.82
N LEU A 208 -3.73 6.09 7.71
CA LEU A 208 -3.89 4.79 7.05
C LEU A 208 -3.49 4.86 5.58
N LEU A 209 -3.90 5.92 4.89
CA LEU A 209 -3.49 6.16 3.50
C LEU A 209 -1.97 6.30 3.38
N GLU A 210 -1.32 7.03 4.27
CA GLU A 210 0.15 7.16 4.29
C GLU A 210 0.84 5.80 4.50
N LEU A 211 0.43 5.04 5.53
CA LEU A 211 0.96 3.69 5.80
C LEU A 211 0.77 2.77 4.58
N PHE A 212 -0.41 2.82 3.97
CA PHE A 212 -0.71 2.06 2.77
C PHE A 212 0.22 2.43 1.61
N LEU A 213 0.33 3.72 1.27
CA LEU A 213 1.15 4.19 0.15
C LEU A 213 2.63 3.92 0.35
N ASP A 214 3.12 3.94 1.59
CA ASP A 214 4.53 3.69 1.92
C ASP A 214 4.86 2.19 2.15
N GLY A 215 3.85 1.31 2.10
CA GLY A 215 4.08 -0.14 2.23
C GLY A 215 4.27 -0.61 3.65
N LEU A 216 3.87 0.21 4.63
CA LEU A 216 4.01 -0.04 6.06
C LEU A 216 2.73 -0.59 6.68
N ASP A 217 1.69 -0.81 5.89
CA ASP A 217 0.44 -1.41 6.35
C ASP A 217 0.55 -2.95 6.42
N THR A 218 -0.38 -3.59 7.11
CA THR A 218 -0.45 -5.05 7.37
C THR A 218 -1.24 -5.83 6.31
N ILE A 219 -1.65 -5.18 5.22
CA ILE A 219 -2.43 -5.80 4.15
C ILE A 219 -1.54 -6.55 3.15
N ASP A 220 -2.14 -7.44 2.35
CA ASP A 220 -1.44 -8.02 1.21
C ASP A 220 -1.36 -7.03 0.05
N TYR A 221 -0.14 -6.60 -0.26
CA TYR A 221 0.15 -5.65 -1.33
C TYR A 221 0.32 -6.32 -2.70
N ASN A 222 0.60 -7.62 -2.76
CA ASN A 222 0.87 -8.32 -4.03
C ASN A 222 -0.24 -8.13 -5.09
N PRO A 223 -1.55 -8.29 -4.76
CA PRO A 223 -2.60 -8.09 -5.75
C PRO A 223 -2.74 -6.64 -6.22
N ILE A 224 -2.20 -5.67 -5.48
CA ILE A 224 -2.27 -4.25 -5.83
C ILE A 224 -1.01 -3.80 -6.60
N ASP A 225 0.17 -4.25 -6.15
CA ASP A 225 1.45 -3.89 -6.75
C ASP A 225 1.62 -4.50 -8.14
N PHE A 226 1.12 -5.72 -8.33
CA PHE A 226 1.38 -6.52 -9.52
C PHE A 226 0.20 -6.65 -10.48
N ALA A 227 -1.02 -6.26 -10.08
CA ALA A 227 -2.13 -6.15 -11.02
C ALA A 227 -2.08 -4.81 -11.77
N ASP A 228 -2.41 -4.85 -13.05
CA ASP A 228 -2.57 -3.63 -13.83
C ASP A 228 -3.89 -2.94 -13.46
N PRO A 229 -3.93 -1.61 -13.33
CA PRO A 229 -5.16 -0.88 -13.11
C PRO A 229 -6.14 -1.09 -14.28
N PRO A 230 -7.46 -1.06 -14.05
CA PRO A 230 -8.47 -1.35 -15.07
C PRO A 230 -8.45 -0.36 -16.25
N GLU A 231 -8.02 0.88 -16.03
CA GLU A 231 -7.87 1.91 -17.07
C GLU A 231 -6.45 1.97 -17.66
N GLY A 232 -5.58 1.03 -17.30
CA GLY A 232 -4.15 1.07 -17.57
C GLY A 232 -3.40 1.95 -16.58
N ASP A 233 -2.08 1.82 -16.55
CA ASP A 233 -1.21 2.67 -15.73
C ASP A 233 -0.79 3.92 -16.53
N PRO A 234 -1.26 5.12 -16.16
CA PRO A 234 -0.91 6.37 -16.86
C PRO A 234 0.59 6.62 -16.99
N ILE A 235 1.39 6.21 -16.01
CA ILE A 235 2.84 6.36 -16.07
C ILE A 235 3.39 5.43 -17.16
N ALA A 236 2.93 4.18 -17.20
CA ALA A 236 3.36 3.24 -18.23
C ALA A 236 2.93 3.69 -19.63
N ILE A 237 1.74 4.27 -19.77
CA ILE A 237 1.24 4.83 -21.04
C ILE A 237 2.12 6.00 -21.49
N ARG A 238 2.37 6.97 -20.60
CA ARG A 238 3.23 8.11 -20.92
C ARG A 238 4.66 7.69 -21.26
N ASP A 239 5.24 6.78 -20.48
CA ASP A 239 6.62 6.32 -20.73
C ASP A 239 6.72 5.54 -22.06
N ALA A 240 5.65 4.87 -22.50
CA ALA A 240 5.57 4.24 -23.82
C ALA A 240 5.42 5.27 -24.95
N GLU A 241 4.62 6.33 -24.74
CA GLU A 241 4.51 7.46 -25.67
C GLU A 241 5.83 8.21 -25.81
N ASP A 242 6.52 8.50 -24.71
CA ASP A 242 7.82 9.19 -24.72
C ASP A 242 8.87 8.40 -25.50
N ARG A 243 8.92 7.06 -25.32
CA ARG A 243 9.84 6.18 -26.07
C ARG A 243 9.56 6.17 -27.57
N TYR A 244 8.30 6.28 -27.99
CA TYR A 244 7.93 6.35 -29.40
C TYR A 244 8.60 7.54 -30.11
N PHE A 245 8.79 8.67 -29.41
CA PHE A 245 9.44 9.86 -29.97
C PHE A 245 10.98 9.80 -29.97
N ASP A 246 11.58 8.96 -29.12
CA ASP A 246 13.04 8.78 -29.08
C ASP A 246 13.56 7.89 -30.22
N ASP A 247 12.72 6.98 -30.72
CA ASP A 247 13.07 6.05 -31.82
C ASP A 247 12.85 6.65 -33.22
N GLU A 248 12.14 7.78 -33.36
CA GLU A 248 12.02 8.51 -34.62
C GLU A 248 13.24 9.41 -34.86
N GLU A 249 14.10 9.06 -35.83
CA GLU A 249 15.13 9.99 -36.33
C GLU A 249 14.46 11.34 -36.66
N PRO A 250 14.98 12.48 -36.15
CA PRO A 250 14.36 13.78 -36.34
C PRO A 250 14.16 13.97 -37.84
N SER A 251 12.88 14.04 -38.25
CA SER A 251 12.50 14.05 -39.66
C SER A 251 13.37 15.07 -40.39
N ARG A 252 14.27 14.56 -41.25
CA ARG A 252 15.07 15.40 -42.14
C ARG A 252 14.07 16.09 -43.05
N THR A 253 13.77 17.36 -42.74
CA THR A 253 13.06 18.21 -43.68
C THR A 253 13.83 18.16 -45.02
N PRO A 254 13.18 17.82 -46.14
CA PRO A 254 13.83 17.82 -47.44
C PRO A 254 14.25 19.26 -47.79
N GLY A 255 15.46 19.65 -47.38
CA GLY A 255 15.97 21.02 -47.50
C GLY A 255 16.81 21.53 -46.31
N GLY A 256 16.85 20.81 -45.18
CA GLY A 256 17.72 21.17 -44.05
C GLY A 256 19.19 20.88 -44.37
N VAL A 257 19.96 21.92 -44.65
CA VAL A 257 21.42 21.83 -44.87
C VAL A 257 22.09 21.38 -43.58
N HIS A 258 22.52 20.11 -43.53
CA HIS A 258 23.45 19.63 -42.52
C HIS A 258 24.83 20.20 -42.82
N ILE A 259 25.30 21.12 -41.99
CA ILE A 259 26.73 21.45 -41.92
C ILE A 259 27.35 20.42 -40.96
N GLU A 260 27.86 19.33 -41.51
CA GLU A 260 28.72 18.40 -40.77
C GLU A 260 30.18 18.84 -40.90
N GLY A 261 30.81 19.10 -39.75
CA GLY A 261 32.26 18.96 -39.58
C GLY A 261 33.10 20.24 -39.54
N GLU A 262 33.38 20.74 -38.35
CA GLU A 262 34.73 21.22 -38.01
C GLU A 262 35.12 20.80 -36.58
N PRO A 263 36.32 20.25 -36.35
CA PRO A 263 36.86 20.02 -35.02
C PRO A 263 37.58 21.28 -34.55
N LEU A 264 36.96 22.06 -33.65
CA LEU A 264 37.65 23.19 -33.02
C LEU A 264 38.37 22.76 -31.75
N LEU A 265 39.68 22.55 -31.95
CA LEU A 265 40.79 22.84 -31.06
C LEU A 265 40.45 23.57 -29.76
N ALA A 266 40.99 23.02 -28.68
CA ALA A 266 41.12 23.66 -27.37
C ALA A 266 41.67 25.09 -27.47
N THR A 267 40.91 26.05 -26.97
CA THR A 267 41.47 27.31 -26.44
C THR A 267 40.73 27.70 -25.16
N ASN A 268 41.51 27.82 -24.08
CA ASN A 268 41.11 28.42 -22.82
C ASN A 268 40.71 29.88 -23.04
N ILE A 269 39.43 30.23 -22.82
CA ILE A 269 39.04 31.62 -22.52
C ILE A 269 37.95 31.59 -21.45
N THR A 270 38.36 32.00 -20.25
CA THR A 270 37.52 32.51 -19.18
C THR A 270 36.79 33.77 -19.64
N THR A 271 35.46 33.78 -19.56
CA THR A 271 34.68 35.01 -19.31
C THR A 271 33.28 34.68 -18.80
N GLU A 272 32.99 35.26 -17.64
CA GLU A 272 31.68 35.36 -16.99
C GLU A 272 30.64 36.09 -17.85
N LYS A 273 29.36 35.86 -17.50
CA LYS A 273 28.11 36.62 -17.77
C LYS A 273 27.12 35.80 -18.60
N ARG A 274 25.81 35.78 -18.33
CA ARG A 274 24.95 36.36 -17.28
C ARG A 274 23.60 35.70 -17.52
N SER A 275 22.96 35.17 -16.49
CA SER A 275 21.58 34.73 -16.52
C SER A 275 20.66 35.95 -16.72
N GLU A 276 19.86 35.95 -17.79
CA GLU A 276 18.71 36.85 -17.93
C GLU A 276 17.45 36.00 -18.02
N ASN A 277 16.77 35.91 -16.87
CA ASN A 277 15.40 35.43 -16.75
C ASN A 277 14.48 36.47 -17.39
N GLY A 278 13.72 36.06 -18.41
CA GLY A 278 12.68 36.88 -19.02
C GLY A 278 11.46 37.00 -18.09
N THR A 279 11.33 38.14 -17.43
CA THR A 279 10.07 38.59 -16.84
C THR A 279 9.20 39.19 -17.93
N GLY A 280 8.11 38.50 -18.29
CA GLY A 280 7.05 39.04 -19.13
C GLY A 280 6.14 39.94 -18.31
N ASP A 281 6.08 41.22 -18.68
CA ASP A 281 5.13 42.20 -18.16
C ASP A 281 3.71 41.87 -18.63
N TYR A 282 2.75 41.88 -17.69
CA TYR A 282 1.31 41.90 -17.99
C TYR A 282 0.83 43.35 -17.91
N ASP A 283 0.31 43.86 -19.03
CA ASP A 283 -0.43 45.12 -19.07
C ASP A 283 -1.77 44.98 -18.33
N TYR A 284 -2.06 45.97 -17.49
CA TYR A 284 -3.29 46.12 -16.68
C TYR A 284 -4.53 46.47 -17.51
#